data_AF-A0A1G3PT02-F1
#
_entry.id   AF-A0A1G3PT02-F1
#
_cell.length_a   1.000
_cell.length_b   1.000
_cell.length_c   1.000
_cell.angle_alpha   90.00
_cell.angle_beta   90.00
_cell.angle_gamma   90.00
#
_symmetry.space_group_name_H-M   'P 1'
#
loop_
_entity.id
_entity.type
_entity.pdbx_description
1 polymer ?
#
loop_
_entity_poly.entity_id
_entity_poly.type
_entity_poly.pdbx_seq_one_letter_code
_entity_poly.pdbx_strand_id
1 'polypeptide(L)'
;MKRTGDALLKKHSKTIVEISRFIDDCIDRKLIDWALRTTEIKNEFRKMRRSIFAKAVAELPEEINHFSVRQYGFIRLFGNSEMAQNVLAGKGVRLNQGEMASLETFSDYRCFYSFFTVEQEFGMDFFAIYDHFSGDEYILYSPGLTRILLNHYQTFLFLIIDTGDICVTYGDLMAFKSLEIEDIFYFTKKLISESADIEHLSQEVDLYPMYYKTLYYISEVPGIISRGFGQYYCMDSYHLKKWKPDGGLTKNFILEKNQGLWYGKLKGREGETPHFASFYYDEQDEMLYLSALTEFGYEKLVKVVSKFLEIDGEPEWLISMSVYALVHEHIGAEDKYKEYSQLFNEKKRDSESELLESINNALEEIQDLKNNGKTFDIHKIAKKYNISEEEVREIIKASDSFLKTKTKTKINPIKGGFLGFVPPPPSVRTLFDRALFEENFLYYNRSLKIDLQIEAIIKKESRMVEDAGFAVDHEFAVIIQGILDRNSPFNPVDTLYILNYSIYLLLKHGRNFEKSTDYAKEILKIFGHFLLDPKIEEAENDFLEKYCKFFIPILERFNIVIRDVKKGSNNPLNDCIKGSDFLFEWIELQSDY
;
A
#
# COMPACT_ATOMS: atom_id res chain seq x y z
N MET A 1 1.05 -26.16 1.28
CA MET A 1 0.64 -25.07 0.38
C MET A 1 0.25 -25.62 -0.98
N LYS A 2 1.16 -25.90 -1.94
CA LYS A 2 0.80 -26.36 -3.32
C LYS A 2 -0.27 -27.47 -3.40
N ARG A 3 -0.14 -28.55 -2.61
CA ARG A 3 -1.15 -29.64 -2.59
C ARG A 3 -2.55 -29.21 -2.13
N THR A 4 -2.63 -28.25 -1.22
CA THR A 4 -3.91 -27.72 -0.72
C THR A 4 -4.53 -26.79 -1.76
N GLY A 5 -3.75 -25.88 -2.35
CA GLY A 5 -4.20 -25.04 -3.47
C GLY A 5 -4.68 -25.86 -4.66
N ASP A 6 -3.95 -26.91 -5.05
CA ASP A 6 -4.37 -27.81 -6.14
C ASP A 6 -5.71 -28.52 -5.83
N ALA A 7 -5.93 -28.93 -4.57
CA ALA A 7 -7.17 -29.56 -4.15
C ALA A 7 -8.35 -28.57 -4.16
N LEU A 8 -8.15 -27.34 -3.71
CA LEU A 8 -9.13 -26.26 -3.76
C LEU A 8 -9.47 -25.88 -5.21
N LEU A 9 -8.47 -25.71 -6.06
CA LEU A 9 -8.66 -25.44 -7.48
C LEU A 9 -9.44 -26.57 -8.16
N LYS A 10 -9.10 -27.82 -7.87
CA LYS A 10 -9.85 -28.97 -8.38
C LYS A 10 -11.31 -28.97 -7.90
N LYS A 11 -11.56 -28.62 -6.65
CA LYS A 11 -12.92 -28.55 -6.06
C LYS A 11 -13.74 -27.41 -6.67
N HIS A 12 -13.14 -26.23 -6.86
CA HIS A 12 -13.88 -24.98 -7.12
C HIS A 12 -13.70 -24.38 -8.53
N SER A 13 -12.80 -24.91 -9.37
CA SER A 13 -12.50 -24.37 -10.70
C SER A 13 -13.73 -24.16 -11.59
N LYS A 14 -14.70 -25.08 -11.58
CA LYS A 14 -15.94 -24.93 -12.34
C LYS A 14 -16.73 -23.70 -11.88
N THR A 15 -16.97 -23.58 -10.57
CA THR A 15 -17.70 -22.46 -9.96
C THR A 15 -16.99 -21.13 -10.25
N ILE A 16 -15.67 -21.08 -10.07
CA ILE A 16 -14.86 -19.89 -10.35
C ILE A 16 -15.01 -19.45 -11.81
N VAL A 17 -14.83 -20.37 -12.77
CA VAL A 17 -14.93 -20.06 -14.20
C VAL A 17 -16.34 -19.61 -14.58
N GLU A 18 -17.37 -20.24 -14.02
CA GLU A 18 -18.77 -19.87 -14.27
C GLU A 18 -19.07 -18.46 -13.73
N ILE A 19 -18.61 -18.14 -12.52
CA ILE A 19 -18.77 -16.82 -11.90
C ILE A 19 -18.01 -15.76 -12.69
N SER A 20 -16.72 -15.96 -12.97
CA SER A 20 -15.91 -14.98 -13.71
C SER A 20 -16.50 -14.68 -15.08
N ARG A 21 -16.90 -15.72 -15.85
CA ARG A 21 -17.54 -15.51 -17.15
C ARG A 21 -18.86 -14.76 -17.03
N PHE A 22 -19.68 -15.11 -16.04
CA PHE A 22 -20.96 -14.45 -15.85
C PHE A 22 -20.80 -12.98 -15.45
N ILE A 23 -19.81 -12.68 -14.59
CA ILE A 23 -19.43 -11.31 -14.24
C ILE A 23 -19.06 -10.54 -15.51
N ASP A 24 -18.09 -11.04 -16.29
CA ASP A 24 -17.55 -10.33 -17.44
C ASP A 24 -18.56 -10.15 -18.57
N ASP A 25 -19.25 -11.22 -18.96
CA ASP A 25 -20.09 -11.23 -20.16
C ASP A 25 -21.50 -10.67 -19.91
N CYS A 26 -22.01 -10.79 -18.68
CA CYS A 26 -23.37 -10.41 -18.33
C CYS A 26 -23.42 -9.25 -17.35
N ILE A 27 -22.87 -9.40 -16.15
CA ILE A 27 -23.02 -8.39 -15.09
C ILE A 27 -22.40 -7.08 -15.55
N ASP A 28 -21.12 -7.11 -15.89
CA ASP A 28 -20.36 -5.91 -16.23
C ASP A 28 -20.79 -5.28 -17.55
N ARG A 29 -20.95 -6.10 -18.60
CA ARG A 29 -21.26 -5.58 -19.94
C ARG A 29 -22.73 -5.22 -20.15
N LYS A 30 -23.65 -5.81 -19.40
CA LYS A 30 -25.10 -5.60 -19.61
C LYS A 30 -25.79 -5.02 -18.40
N LEU A 31 -25.68 -5.67 -17.23
CA LEU A 31 -26.52 -5.33 -16.08
C LEU A 31 -26.10 -4.03 -15.40
N ILE A 32 -24.81 -3.89 -15.07
CA ILE A 32 -24.27 -2.67 -14.47
C ILE A 32 -24.42 -1.49 -15.43
N ASP A 33 -24.09 -1.70 -16.69
CA ASP A 33 -24.23 -0.70 -17.75
C ASP A 33 -25.68 -0.21 -17.91
N TRP A 34 -26.65 -1.13 -17.82
CA TRP A 34 -28.06 -0.78 -17.83
C TRP A 34 -28.47 -0.06 -16.54
N ALA A 35 -28.09 -0.57 -15.37
CA ALA A 35 -28.44 -0.01 -14.07
C ALA A 35 -27.97 1.45 -13.98
N LEU A 36 -26.70 1.71 -14.32
CA LEU A 36 -26.12 3.05 -14.30
C LEU A 36 -26.76 4.04 -15.29
N ARG A 37 -27.44 3.55 -16.34
CA ARG A 37 -28.11 4.39 -17.34
C ARG A 37 -29.59 4.62 -17.04
N THR A 38 -30.25 3.69 -16.37
CA THR A 38 -31.71 3.65 -16.26
C THR A 38 -32.24 3.89 -14.84
N THR A 39 -31.38 3.81 -13.82
CA THR A 39 -31.75 4.05 -12.42
C THR A 39 -31.07 5.30 -11.85
N GLU A 40 -31.38 5.63 -10.60
CA GLU A 40 -30.77 6.77 -9.90
C GLU A 40 -29.36 6.48 -9.38
N ILE A 41 -28.87 5.24 -9.44
CA ILE A 41 -27.59 4.80 -8.86
C ILE A 41 -26.44 5.73 -9.27
N LYS A 42 -26.33 6.07 -10.57
CA LYS A 42 -25.26 6.94 -11.05
C LYS A 42 -25.36 8.36 -10.48
N ASN A 43 -26.58 8.85 -10.27
CA ASN A 43 -26.81 10.16 -9.69
C ASN A 43 -26.59 10.16 -8.18
N GLU A 44 -26.99 9.12 -7.46
CA GLU A 44 -26.68 8.88 -6.05
C GLU A 44 -25.17 8.85 -5.83
N PHE A 45 -24.45 8.05 -6.63
CA PHE A 45 -23.00 7.98 -6.61
C PHE A 45 -22.35 9.36 -6.84
N ARG A 46 -22.83 10.12 -7.83
CA ARG A 46 -22.35 11.48 -8.11
C ARG A 46 -22.65 12.45 -6.95
N LYS A 47 -23.79 12.30 -6.26
CA LYS A 47 -24.11 13.10 -5.08
C LYS A 47 -23.16 12.78 -3.94
N MET A 48 -22.87 11.50 -3.67
CA MET A 48 -21.87 11.08 -2.69
C MET A 48 -20.49 11.65 -3.02
N ARG A 49 -20.08 11.64 -4.29
CA ARG A 49 -18.81 12.24 -4.73
C ARG A 49 -18.74 13.76 -4.51
N ARG A 50 -19.87 14.46 -4.53
CA ARG A 50 -19.96 15.91 -4.31
C ARG A 50 -20.19 16.29 -2.84
N SER A 51 -20.15 15.34 -1.92
CA SER A 51 -20.39 15.58 -0.50
C SER A 51 -19.18 16.28 0.16
N ILE A 52 -19.12 16.25 1.50
CA ILE A 52 -18.04 16.82 2.31
C ILE A 52 -16.63 16.35 1.89
N PHE A 53 -16.54 15.25 1.13
CA PHE A 53 -15.28 14.70 0.61
C PHE A 53 -14.94 15.16 -0.82
N ALA A 54 -15.63 16.16 -1.38
CA ALA A 54 -15.39 16.55 -2.78
C ALA A 54 -13.91 16.83 -3.10
N LYS A 55 -13.16 17.38 -2.14
CA LYS A 55 -11.71 17.61 -2.27
C LYS A 55 -10.94 16.30 -2.32
N ALA A 56 -11.08 15.45 -1.29
CA ALA A 56 -10.43 14.15 -1.23
C ALA A 56 -10.83 13.27 -2.42
N VAL A 57 -12.10 13.20 -2.81
CA VAL A 57 -12.52 12.38 -3.96
C VAL A 57 -12.04 12.97 -5.31
N ALA A 58 -11.78 14.27 -5.40
CA ALA A 58 -11.27 14.89 -6.63
C ALA A 58 -9.79 14.57 -6.89
N GLU A 59 -9.02 14.31 -5.85
CA GLU A 59 -7.60 13.96 -5.94
C GLU A 59 -7.38 12.45 -6.25
N LEU A 60 -8.44 11.61 -6.21
CA LEU A 60 -8.32 10.18 -6.45
C LEU A 60 -8.06 9.91 -7.95
N PRO A 61 -7.22 8.92 -8.29
CA PRO A 61 -7.04 8.46 -9.67
C PRO A 61 -8.38 8.22 -10.39
N GLU A 62 -8.43 8.53 -11.68
CA GLU A 62 -9.65 8.42 -12.48
C GLU A 62 -10.11 6.96 -12.59
N GLU A 63 -9.17 6.03 -12.61
CA GLU A 63 -9.37 4.58 -12.65
C GLU A 63 -10.17 4.11 -11.43
N ILE A 64 -9.81 4.58 -10.23
CA ILE A 64 -10.51 4.23 -8.99
C ILE A 64 -11.98 4.66 -9.06
N ASN A 65 -12.25 5.84 -9.64
CA ASN A 65 -13.62 6.32 -9.80
C ASN A 65 -14.45 5.42 -10.74
N HIS A 66 -13.85 4.92 -11.83
CA HIS A 66 -14.53 4.02 -12.75
C HIS A 66 -14.86 2.67 -12.11
N PHE A 67 -13.93 2.07 -11.36
CA PHE A 67 -14.21 0.81 -10.67
C PHE A 67 -15.19 0.99 -9.50
N SER A 68 -15.08 2.09 -8.75
CA SER A 68 -15.95 2.37 -7.61
C SER A 68 -17.41 2.53 -8.01
N VAL A 69 -17.70 3.18 -9.14
CA VAL A 69 -19.10 3.31 -9.61
C VAL A 69 -19.69 1.97 -10.05
N ARG A 70 -18.85 1.05 -10.56
CA ARG A 70 -19.28 -0.30 -10.94
C ARG A 70 -19.52 -1.17 -9.71
N GLN A 71 -18.61 -1.15 -8.73
CA GLN A 71 -18.84 -1.79 -7.42
C GLN A 71 -20.11 -1.29 -6.75
N TYR A 72 -20.33 0.03 -6.73
CA TYR A 72 -21.55 0.60 -6.19
C TYR A 72 -22.80 0.16 -6.97
N GLY A 73 -22.73 0.14 -8.31
CA GLY A 73 -23.81 -0.40 -9.13
C GLY A 73 -24.09 -1.87 -8.84
N PHE A 74 -23.05 -2.66 -8.59
CA PHE A 74 -23.15 -4.08 -8.29
C PHE A 74 -23.81 -4.32 -6.94
N ILE A 75 -23.33 -3.68 -5.88
CA ILE A 75 -23.92 -3.87 -4.55
C ILE A 75 -25.36 -3.34 -4.50
N ARG A 76 -25.71 -2.29 -5.26
CA ARG A 76 -27.09 -1.82 -5.35
C ARG A 76 -27.99 -2.76 -6.17
N LEU A 77 -27.44 -3.43 -7.17
CA LEU A 77 -28.18 -4.39 -7.98
C LEU A 77 -28.45 -5.70 -7.21
N PHE A 78 -27.44 -6.22 -6.50
CA PHE A 78 -27.50 -7.54 -5.85
C PHE A 78 -27.76 -7.49 -4.34
N GLY A 79 -27.41 -6.39 -3.66
CA GLY A 79 -27.74 -6.16 -2.25
C GLY A 79 -29.17 -5.68 -2.02
N ASN A 80 -29.90 -5.25 -3.07
CA ASN A 80 -31.32 -4.94 -3.00
C ASN A 80 -32.15 -5.96 -3.81
N SER A 81 -32.84 -6.84 -3.09
CA SER A 81 -33.68 -7.89 -3.67
C SER A 81 -34.69 -7.38 -4.71
N GLU A 82 -35.25 -6.17 -4.56
CA GLU A 82 -36.23 -5.64 -5.51
C GLU A 82 -35.63 -5.37 -6.90
N MET A 83 -34.39 -4.86 -6.94
CA MET A 83 -33.76 -4.48 -8.20
C MET A 83 -33.31 -5.71 -8.99
N ALA A 84 -32.72 -6.70 -8.31
CA ALA A 84 -32.45 -8.01 -8.90
C ALA A 84 -33.73 -8.67 -9.43
N GLN A 85 -34.82 -8.64 -8.65
CA GLN A 85 -36.11 -9.21 -9.06
C GLN A 85 -36.73 -8.49 -10.27
N ASN A 86 -36.55 -7.17 -10.38
CA ASN A 86 -37.00 -6.42 -11.56
C ASN A 86 -36.25 -6.82 -12.83
N VAL A 87 -34.94 -7.07 -12.74
CA VAL A 87 -34.15 -7.62 -13.86
C VAL A 87 -34.61 -9.03 -14.20
N LEU A 88 -34.81 -9.89 -13.20
CA LEU A 88 -35.32 -11.25 -13.36
C LEU A 88 -36.72 -11.28 -14.01
N ALA A 89 -37.56 -10.29 -13.72
CA ALA A 89 -38.86 -10.12 -14.36
C ALA A 89 -38.80 -9.66 -15.84
N GLY A 90 -37.61 -9.54 -16.43
CA GLY A 90 -37.40 -9.16 -17.83
C GLY A 90 -37.63 -7.67 -18.10
N LYS A 91 -37.65 -6.82 -17.07
CA LYS A 91 -37.80 -5.38 -17.23
C LYS A 91 -36.41 -4.77 -17.47
N GLY A 92 -36.13 -4.38 -18.71
CA GLY A 92 -34.98 -3.52 -19.06
C GLY A 92 -33.92 -4.20 -19.92
N VAL A 93 -33.27 -5.25 -19.41
CA VAL A 93 -32.19 -5.96 -20.13
C VAL A 93 -32.70 -7.27 -20.70
N ARG A 94 -32.42 -7.52 -21.98
CA ARG A 94 -32.66 -8.84 -22.59
C ARG A 94 -31.49 -9.76 -22.28
N LEU A 95 -31.75 -10.77 -21.46
CA LEU A 95 -30.82 -11.86 -21.18
C LEU A 95 -31.24 -13.11 -21.96
N ASN A 96 -30.27 -13.90 -22.40
CA ASN A 96 -30.56 -15.22 -22.96
C ASN A 96 -30.91 -16.22 -21.84
N GLN A 97 -31.40 -17.41 -22.19
CA GLN A 97 -31.84 -18.40 -21.21
C GLN A 97 -30.72 -18.84 -20.24
N GLY A 98 -29.48 -18.94 -20.71
CA GLY A 98 -28.33 -19.28 -19.88
C GLY A 98 -27.98 -18.15 -18.91
N GLU A 99 -27.97 -16.91 -19.39
CA GLU A 99 -27.73 -15.72 -18.56
C GLU A 99 -28.80 -15.54 -17.48
N MET A 100 -30.06 -15.83 -17.80
CA MET A 100 -31.16 -15.82 -16.82
C MET A 100 -30.95 -16.86 -15.72
N ALA A 101 -30.62 -18.11 -16.09
CA ALA A 101 -30.36 -19.17 -15.11
C ALA A 101 -29.14 -18.86 -14.22
N SER A 102 -28.09 -18.29 -14.79
CA SER A 102 -26.95 -17.80 -14.02
C SER A 102 -27.32 -16.64 -13.11
N LEU A 103 -28.16 -15.70 -13.56
CA LEU A 103 -28.63 -14.59 -12.73
C LEU A 103 -29.46 -15.07 -11.53
N GLU A 104 -30.34 -16.05 -11.72
CA GLU A 104 -31.11 -16.68 -10.65
C GLU A 104 -30.16 -17.28 -9.60
N THR A 105 -29.17 -18.06 -10.05
CA THR A 105 -28.15 -18.64 -9.16
C THR A 105 -27.37 -17.55 -8.41
N PHE A 106 -26.98 -16.49 -9.12
CA PHE A 106 -26.20 -15.41 -8.56
C PHE A 106 -26.99 -14.57 -7.55
N SER A 107 -28.31 -14.48 -7.72
CA SER A 107 -29.18 -13.76 -6.78
C SER A 107 -29.31 -14.42 -5.40
N ASP A 108 -28.90 -15.69 -5.29
CA ASP A 108 -28.81 -16.41 -4.02
C ASP A 108 -27.47 -16.17 -3.30
N TYR A 109 -26.48 -15.59 -3.97
CA TYR A 109 -25.17 -15.33 -3.37
C TYR A 109 -25.19 -14.07 -2.50
N ARG A 110 -24.52 -14.15 -1.35
CA ARG A 110 -24.37 -13.01 -0.44
C ARG A 110 -23.25 -12.11 -0.96
N CYS A 111 -23.53 -10.83 -1.12
CA CYS A 111 -22.54 -9.81 -1.51
C CYS A 111 -22.37 -8.81 -0.37
N PHE A 112 -21.14 -8.56 0.07
CA PHE A 112 -20.86 -7.64 1.17
C PHE A 112 -19.44 -7.09 1.10
N TYR A 113 -19.22 -5.87 1.62
CA TYR A 113 -17.87 -5.40 1.88
C TYR A 113 -17.26 -6.11 3.09
N SER A 114 -16.01 -6.52 2.95
CA SER A 114 -15.21 -7.16 4.00
C SER A 114 -13.92 -6.38 4.21
N PHE A 115 -13.57 -6.14 5.47
CA PHE A 115 -12.27 -5.63 5.88
C PHE A 115 -11.49 -6.77 6.51
N PHE A 116 -10.44 -7.28 5.87
CA PHE A 116 -9.85 -8.56 6.27
C PHE A 116 -8.31 -8.57 6.28
N THR A 117 -7.74 -9.53 7.01
CA THR A 117 -6.34 -9.98 6.92
C THR A 117 -6.24 -11.31 6.19
N VAL A 118 -5.09 -11.57 5.57
CA VAL A 118 -4.76 -12.90 5.02
C VAL A 118 -4.04 -13.72 6.09
N GLU A 119 -4.71 -14.76 6.58
CA GLU A 119 -4.15 -15.66 7.59
C GLU A 119 -3.27 -16.74 6.97
N GLN A 120 -3.63 -17.21 5.77
CA GLN A 120 -2.88 -18.27 5.10
C GLN A 120 -2.97 -18.19 3.57
N GLU A 121 -1.84 -18.37 2.89
CA GLU A 121 -1.77 -18.58 1.44
C GLU A 121 -1.78 -20.08 1.09
N PHE A 122 -2.73 -20.52 0.27
CA PHE A 122 -2.77 -21.89 -0.23
C PHE A 122 -2.07 -22.06 -1.58
N GLY A 123 -1.82 -20.95 -2.29
CA GLY A 123 -1.35 -20.92 -3.68
C GLY A 123 -2.49 -21.04 -4.69
N MET A 124 -2.20 -20.82 -5.97
CA MET A 124 -3.20 -20.76 -7.06
C MET A 124 -4.31 -19.73 -6.79
N ASP A 125 -3.93 -18.59 -6.22
CA ASP A 125 -4.82 -17.47 -5.87
C ASP A 125 -5.86 -17.77 -4.77
N PHE A 126 -5.65 -18.83 -3.98
CA PHE A 126 -6.47 -19.16 -2.81
C PHE A 126 -5.86 -18.71 -1.49
N PHE A 127 -6.71 -18.15 -0.64
CA PHE A 127 -6.35 -17.57 0.66
C PHE A 127 -7.35 -18.00 1.74
N ALA A 128 -6.88 -18.22 2.96
CA ALA A 128 -7.72 -18.10 4.15
C ALA A 128 -7.66 -16.66 4.63
N ILE A 129 -8.82 -16.05 4.84
CA ILE A 129 -8.95 -14.67 5.30
C ILE A 129 -9.78 -14.61 6.59
N TYR A 130 -9.50 -13.61 7.44
CA TYR A 130 -10.30 -13.28 8.61
C TYR A 130 -10.96 -11.92 8.39
N ASP A 131 -12.29 -11.88 8.32
CA ASP A 131 -13.05 -10.64 8.11
C ASP A 131 -13.30 -9.93 9.45
N HIS A 132 -12.64 -8.80 9.66
CA HIS A 132 -12.78 -8.00 10.88
C HIS A 132 -14.17 -7.37 11.07
N PHE A 133 -14.99 -7.27 10.02
CA PHE A 133 -16.37 -6.78 10.18
C PHE A 133 -17.30 -7.84 10.77
N SER A 134 -17.23 -9.08 10.30
CA SER A 134 -18.10 -10.18 10.77
C SER A 134 -17.49 -11.05 11.87
N GLY A 135 -16.16 -11.08 11.97
CA GLY A 135 -15.42 -12.04 12.80
C GLY A 135 -15.35 -13.45 12.20
N ASP A 136 -15.82 -13.63 10.96
CA ASP A 136 -15.84 -14.92 10.28
C ASP A 136 -14.56 -15.17 9.47
N GLU A 137 -14.22 -16.45 9.30
CA GLU A 137 -13.13 -16.90 8.44
C GLU A 137 -13.67 -17.41 7.09
N TYR A 138 -13.01 -17.03 5.99
CA TYR A 138 -13.42 -17.43 4.64
C TYR A 138 -12.27 -18.01 3.82
N ILE A 139 -12.62 -18.87 2.85
CA ILE A 139 -11.72 -19.23 1.76
C ILE A 139 -11.99 -18.29 0.59
N LEU A 140 -11.00 -17.45 0.27
CA LEU A 140 -11.08 -16.46 -0.79
C LEU A 140 -10.28 -16.93 -2.02
N TYR A 141 -10.88 -16.82 -3.21
CA TYR A 141 -10.17 -16.84 -4.47
C TYR A 141 -10.04 -15.43 -5.05
N SER A 142 -8.81 -14.95 -5.24
CA SER A 142 -8.54 -13.60 -5.75
C SER A 142 -7.19 -13.48 -6.45
N PRO A 143 -7.14 -13.60 -7.79
CA PRO A 143 -5.90 -13.40 -8.55
C PRO A 143 -5.31 -12.00 -8.39
N GLY A 144 -6.15 -10.99 -8.14
CA GLY A 144 -5.68 -9.63 -7.86
C GLY A 144 -4.97 -9.52 -6.51
N LEU A 145 -5.43 -10.26 -5.49
CA LEU A 145 -4.78 -10.27 -4.17
C LEU A 145 -3.37 -10.87 -4.23
N THR A 146 -3.16 -11.92 -5.05
CA THR A 146 -1.82 -12.49 -5.30
C THR A 146 -0.82 -11.43 -5.77
N ARG A 147 -1.26 -10.49 -6.62
CA ARG A 147 -0.40 -9.41 -7.13
C ARG A 147 -0.11 -8.37 -6.05
N ILE A 148 -1.13 -8.02 -5.28
CA ILE A 148 -1.06 -6.98 -4.25
C ILE A 148 -0.22 -7.42 -3.05
N LEU A 149 -0.28 -8.69 -2.66
CA LEU A 149 0.48 -9.22 -1.51
C LEU A 149 2.00 -9.07 -1.65
N LEU A 150 2.51 -8.90 -2.87
CA LEU A 150 3.92 -8.61 -3.12
C LEU A 150 4.40 -7.29 -2.46
N ASN A 151 3.48 -6.37 -2.16
CA ASN A 151 3.76 -5.04 -1.63
C ASN A 151 3.64 -4.91 -0.10
N HIS A 152 3.59 -6.04 0.62
CA HIS A 152 3.54 -6.09 2.11
C HIS A 152 2.37 -5.34 2.75
N TYR A 153 1.20 -5.30 2.09
CA TYR A 153 -0.02 -4.84 2.74
C TYR A 153 -0.47 -5.82 3.82
N GLN A 154 -1.13 -5.28 4.85
CA GLN A 154 -1.56 -6.05 6.02
C GLN A 154 -3.07 -6.30 5.99
N THR A 155 -3.85 -5.29 5.63
CA THR A 155 -5.31 -5.34 5.62
C THR A 155 -5.88 -4.94 4.27
N PHE A 156 -7.09 -5.40 4.00
CA PHE A 156 -7.75 -5.27 2.70
C PHE A 156 -9.22 -4.91 2.88
N LEU A 157 -9.77 -4.01 2.05
CA LEU A 157 -11.20 -3.67 2.03
C LEU A 157 -11.80 -3.93 0.65
N PHE A 158 -12.46 -5.08 0.48
CA PHE A 158 -12.99 -5.53 -0.82
C PHE A 158 -14.47 -5.85 -0.76
N LEU A 159 -15.14 -5.79 -1.91
CA LEU A 159 -16.46 -6.38 -2.10
C LEU A 159 -16.29 -7.89 -2.39
N ILE A 160 -16.89 -8.72 -1.54
CA ILE A 160 -16.86 -10.17 -1.61
C ILE A 160 -18.21 -10.70 -2.09
N ILE A 161 -18.15 -11.71 -2.96
CA ILE A 161 -19.26 -12.57 -3.36
C ILE A 161 -19.06 -13.91 -2.69
N ASP A 162 -19.91 -14.23 -1.72
CA ASP A 162 -19.93 -15.51 -1.03
C ASP A 162 -20.93 -16.47 -1.68
N THR A 163 -20.38 -17.57 -2.20
CA THR A 163 -21.14 -18.65 -2.84
C THR A 163 -21.62 -19.73 -1.85
N GLY A 164 -21.27 -19.60 -0.57
CA GLY A 164 -21.48 -20.56 0.51
C GLY A 164 -20.34 -21.59 0.65
N ASP A 165 -19.54 -21.78 -0.39
CA ASP A 165 -18.42 -22.73 -0.43
C ASP A 165 -17.07 -22.03 -0.60
N ILE A 166 -17.08 -20.88 -1.26
CA ILE A 166 -15.92 -20.06 -1.59
C ILE A 166 -16.34 -18.60 -1.78
N CYS A 167 -15.46 -17.69 -1.36
CA CYS A 167 -15.57 -16.26 -1.61
C CYS A 167 -14.77 -15.85 -2.86
N VAL A 168 -15.30 -14.91 -3.63
CA VAL A 168 -14.62 -14.31 -4.79
C VAL A 168 -14.68 -12.78 -4.68
N THR A 169 -13.61 -12.09 -5.04
CA THR A 169 -13.57 -10.61 -5.04
C THR A 169 -14.24 -10.02 -6.29
N TYR A 170 -14.83 -8.83 -6.17
CA TYR A 170 -15.34 -8.06 -7.31
C TYR A 170 -14.91 -6.58 -7.25
N GLY A 171 -14.42 -6.06 -8.37
CA GLY A 171 -14.06 -4.65 -8.54
C GLY A 171 -12.67 -4.27 -8.02
N ASP A 172 -12.51 -3.01 -7.60
CA ASP A 172 -11.22 -2.50 -7.12
C ASP A 172 -10.84 -3.03 -5.74
N LEU A 173 -9.52 -3.21 -5.58
CA LEU A 173 -8.89 -3.81 -4.44
C LEU A 173 -8.17 -2.70 -3.64
N MET A 174 -8.71 -2.33 -2.49
CA MET A 174 -8.02 -1.43 -1.55
C MET A 174 -7.21 -2.24 -0.53
N ALA A 175 -5.90 -2.04 -0.51
CA ALA A 175 -4.99 -2.68 0.42
C ALA A 175 -4.28 -1.62 1.25
N PHE A 176 -4.01 -1.90 2.52
CA PHE A 176 -3.45 -0.91 3.44
C PHE A 176 -2.24 -1.47 4.17
N LYS A 177 -1.20 -0.64 4.32
CA LYS A 177 0.04 -1.04 4.99
C LYS A 177 -0.09 -1.06 6.52
N SER A 178 -1.02 -0.30 7.08
CA SER A 178 -1.14 -0.18 8.54
C SER A 178 -2.51 0.25 9.05
N LEU A 179 -3.58 0.14 8.24
CA LEU A 179 -4.91 0.41 8.76
C LEU A 179 -5.41 -0.79 9.56
N GLU A 180 -5.97 -0.50 10.73
CA GLU A 180 -6.59 -1.48 11.63
C GLU A 180 -8.12 -1.31 11.64
N ILE A 181 -8.86 -2.18 12.34
CA ILE A 181 -10.34 -2.11 12.34
C ILE A 181 -10.83 -0.90 13.14
N GLU A 182 -10.12 -0.54 14.19
CA GLU A 182 -10.35 0.62 15.05
C GLU A 182 -10.27 1.93 14.24
N ASP A 183 -9.38 1.99 13.26
CA ASP A 183 -9.28 3.10 12.32
C ASP A 183 -10.54 3.25 11.47
N ILE A 184 -11.04 2.14 10.91
CA ILE A 184 -12.26 2.12 10.10
C ILE A 184 -13.47 2.48 10.95
N PHE A 185 -13.51 2.00 12.19
CA PHE A 185 -14.58 2.31 13.12
C PHE A 185 -14.59 3.79 13.50
N TYR A 186 -13.44 4.36 13.89
CA TYR A 186 -13.30 5.78 14.17
C TYR A 186 -13.70 6.65 12.97
N PHE A 187 -13.19 6.30 11.80
CA PHE A 187 -13.52 6.96 10.53
C PHE A 187 -15.04 6.95 10.31
N THR A 188 -15.70 5.81 10.49
CA THR A 188 -17.15 5.69 10.32
C THR A 188 -17.92 6.56 11.32
N LYS A 189 -17.53 6.50 12.60
CA LYS A 189 -18.15 7.28 13.69
C LYS A 189 -18.09 8.78 13.45
N LYS A 190 -16.94 9.28 12.96
CA LYS A 190 -16.74 10.70 12.72
C LYS A 190 -17.44 11.21 11.46
N LEU A 191 -17.84 10.33 10.55
CA LEU A 191 -18.27 10.73 9.22
C LEU A 191 -19.72 10.46 8.90
N ILE A 192 -20.20 9.30 9.32
CA ILE A 192 -21.50 8.80 8.88
C ILE A 192 -22.48 8.88 10.04
N SER A 193 -22.12 8.27 11.17
CA SER A 193 -23.02 8.20 12.31
C SER A 193 -22.25 8.07 13.63
N GLU A 194 -22.51 9.00 14.56
CA GLU A 194 -22.04 8.85 15.94
C GLU A 194 -22.57 7.58 16.62
N SER A 195 -23.68 7.03 16.11
CA SER A 195 -24.28 5.78 16.59
C SER A 195 -23.79 4.54 15.85
N ALA A 196 -22.78 4.65 14.97
CA ALA A 196 -22.24 3.50 14.28
C ALA A 196 -21.68 2.48 15.28
N ASP A 197 -21.82 1.21 14.92
CA ASP A 197 -21.34 0.06 15.69
C ASP A 197 -20.47 -0.81 14.77
N ILE A 198 -19.47 -1.47 15.35
CA ILE A 198 -18.53 -2.34 14.62
C ILE A 198 -19.31 -3.41 13.85
N GLU A 199 -20.34 -4.00 14.47
CA GLU A 199 -21.18 -5.05 13.87
C GLU A 199 -21.92 -4.59 12.59
N HIS A 200 -22.10 -3.28 12.42
CA HIS A 200 -22.83 -2.70 11.29
C HIS A 200 -21.90 -2.02 10.27
N LEU A 201 -20.58 -2.07 10.45
CA LEU A 201 -19.63 -1.38 9.57
C LEU A 201 -19.74 -1.81 8.10
N SER A 202 -19.91 -3.11 7.84
CA SER A 202 -20.09 -3.62 6.47
C SER A 202 -21.27 -2.94 5.76
N GLN A 203 -22.38 -2.73 6.48
CA GLN A 203 -23.57 -2.07 5.94
C GLN A 203 -23.33 -0.58 5.69
N GLU A 204 -22.56 0.10 6.55
CA GLU A 204 -22.19 1.49 6.33
C GLU A 204 -21.29 1.65 5.10
N VAL A 205 -20.37 0.70 4.86
CA VAL A 205 -19.57 0.66 3.63
C VAL A 205 -20.44 0.40 2.41
N ASP A 206 -21.43 -0.50 2.48
CA ASP A 206 -22.38 -0.74 1.39
C ASP A 206 -23.19 0.53 1.05
N LEU A 207 -23.58 1.29 2.08
CA LEU A 207 -24.36 2.51 1.92
C LEU A 207 -23.52 3.66 1.34
N TYR A 208 -22.28 3.81 1.82
CA TYR A 208 -21.41 4.95 1.53
C TYR A 208 -20.00 4.54 1.06
N PRO A 209 -19.85 3.66 0.05
CA PRO A 209 -18.53 3.08 -0.28
C PRO A 209 -17.52 4.14 -0.71
N MET A 210 -17.99 5.24 -1.32
CA MET A 210 -17.13 6.35 -1.72
C MET A 210 -16.44 7.06 -0.57
N TYR A 211 -16.98 7.01 0.64
CA TYR A 211 -16.33 7.62 1.79
C TYR A 211 -15.10 6.78 2.16
N TYR A 212 -15.25 5.46 2.19
CA TYR A 212 -14.15 4.53 2.45
C TYR A 212 -13.11 4.52 1.33
N LYS A 213 -13.47 4.85 0.08
CA LYS A 213 -12.47 5.05 -0.99
C LYS A 213 -11.49 6.19 -0.70
N THR A 214 -11.82 7.16 0.16
CA THR A 214 -10.86 8.19 0.57
C THR A 214 -9.74 7.65 1.47
N LEU A 215 -9.92 6.48 2.08
CA LEU A 215 -8.84 5.80 2.81
C LEU A 215 -7.68 5.39 1.89
N TYR A 216 -7.89 5.38 0.56
CA TYR A 216 -6.82 5.16 -0.41
C TYR A 216 -5.69 6.21 -0.31
N TYR A 217 -5.93 7.42 0.21
CA TYR A 217 -4.84 8.40 0.45
C TYR A 217 -3.78 7.91 1.41
N ILE A 218 -4.19 7.04 2.33
CA ILE A 218 -3.35 6.58 3.42
C ILE A 218 -3.03 5.09 3.31
N SER A 219 -3.41 4.43 2.20
CA SER A 219 -3.11 3.02 1.95
C SER A 219 -1.61 2.73 1.95
N GLU A 220 -0.84 3.64 1.38
CA GLU A 220 0.61 3.54 1.26
C GLU A 220 1.37 4.06 2.47
N VAL A 221 0.69 4.71 3.42
CA VAL A 221 1.33 5.26 4.61
C VAL A 221 1.61 4.09 5.56
N PRO A 222 2.88 3.74 5.80
CA PRO A 222 3.19 2.68 6.75
C PRO A 222 2.94 3.16 8.18
N GLY A 223 2.75 2.19 9.08
CA GLY A 223 2.68 2.45 10.51
C GLY A 223 3.95 3.16 10.98
N ILE A 224 3.79 4.26 11.71
CA ILE A 224 4.91 5.07 12.17
C ILE A 224 5.45 4.46 13.47
N ILE A 225 6.68 3.94 13.44
CA ILE A 225 7.36 3.44 14.63
C ILE A 225 8.45 4.43 15.03
N SER A 226 8.41 4.91 16.28
CA SER A 226 9.44 5.78 16.83
C SER A 226 9.93 5.25 18.16
N ARG A 227 11.27 5.10 18.28
CA ARG A 227 11.95 4.53 19.47
C ARG A 227 11.43 3.15 19.91
N GLY A 228 10.93 2.35 18.96
CA GLY A 228 10.38 1.02 19.22
C GLY A 228 8.91 0.99 19.63
N PHE A 229 8.20 2.11 19.54
CA PHE A 229 6.78 2.21 19.83
C PHE A 229 6.02 2.68 18.60
N GLY A 230 4.88 2.04 18.31
CA GLY A 230 3.94 2.54 17.31
C GLY A 230 3.37 3.89 17.74
N GLN A 231 3.21 4.80 16.77
CA GLN A 231 2.56 6.08 16.98
C GLN A 231 1.09 5.98 16.64
N TYR A 232 0.28 6.21 17.66
CA TYR A 232 -1.17 6.19 17.60
C TYR A 232 -1.68 7.39 18.37
N TYR A 233 -2.82 7.94 17.96
CA TYR A 233 -3.54 8.89 18.79
C TYR A 233 -4.49 8.11 19.71
N CYS A 234 -4.08 8.02 20.98
CA CYS A 234 -4.88 7.41 22.03
C CYS A 234 -5.74 8.48 22.68
N MET A 235 -7.06 8.34 22.70
CA MET A 235 -7.99 9.31 23.27
C MET A 235 -9.04 8.64 24.16
N ASP A 236 -9.52 9.41 25.13
CA ASP A 236 -10.49 8.94 26.11
C ASP A 236 -11.21 10.13 26.75
N SER A 237 -12.52 10.02 26.95
CA SER A 237 -13.33 11.10 27.51
C SER A 237 -14.19 10.65 28.69
N TYR A 238 -14.22 11.45 29.75
CA TYR A 238 -14.89 11.12 31.02
C TYR A 238 -15.67 12.31 31.57
N HIS A 239 -16.94 12.11 31.90
CA HIS A 239 -17.74 13.12 32.58
C HIS A 239 -17.44 13.14 34.08
N LEU A 240 -16.88 14.24 34.59
CA LEU A 240 -16.46 14.39 35.98
C LEU A 240 -17.11 15.61 36.64
N LYS A 241 -18.19 15.38 37.39
CA LYS A 241 -18.93 16.46 38.05
C LYS A 241 -18.07 17.16 39.12
N LYS A 242 -17.92 18.48 38.99
CA LYS A 242 -17.21 19.34 39.96
C LYS A 242 -15.79 18.87 40.32
N TRP A 243 -15.11 18.18 39.41
CA TRP A 243 -13.73 17.78 39.63
C TRP A 243 -12.80 18.99 39.57
N LYS A 244 -11.72 18.94 40.36
CA LYS A 244 -10.66 19.95 40.34
C LYS A 244 -9.32 19.23 40.45
N PRO A 245 -8.33 19.56 39.60
CA PRO A 245 -6.98 19.05 39.77
C PRO A 245 -6.44 19.45 41.14
N ASP A 246 -6.20 18.49 42.03
CA ASP A 246 -5.74 18.73 43.40
C ASP A 246 -4.20 18.58 43.55
N GLY A 247 -3.71 18.75 44.78
CA GLY A 247 -2.28 18.69 45.12
C GLY A 247 -1.62 17.32 44.89
N GLY A 248 -2.38 16.26 44.63
CA GLY A 248 -1.86 14.96 44.22
C GLY A 248 -1.40 14.94 42.76
N LEU A 249 -2.11 15.65 41.88
CA LEU A 249 -1.80 15.74 40.45
C LEU A 249 -0.61 16.65 40.18
N THR A 250 -0.47 17.77 40.90
CA THR A 250 0.67 18.70 40.74
C THR A 250 2.04 18.05 41.00
N LYS A 251 2.08 16.92 41.71
CA LYS A 251 3.31 16.13 41.89
C LYS A 251 3.75 15.45 40.60
N ASN A 252 2.80 14.98 39.78
CA ASN A 252 3.06 14.19 38.59
C ASN A 252 2.84 14.97 37.28
N PHE A 253 2.15 16.10 37.33
CA PHE A 253 1.82 16.91 36.15
C PHE A 253 2.32 18.35 36.27
N ILE A 254 2.72 18.93 35.14
CA ILE A 254 2.77 20.38 34.96
C ILE A 254 1.36 20.83 34.59
N LEU A 255 0.76 21.66 35.43
CA LEU A 255 -0.61 22.14 35.24
C LEU A 255 -0.62 23.58 34.74
N GLU A 256 -1.43 23.83 33.72
CA GLU A 256 -1.74 25.14 33.18
C GLU A 256 -3.26 25.33 33.22
N LYS A 257 -3.74 26.56 33.45
CA LYS A 257 -5.19 26.88 33.40
C LYS A 257 -5.42 28.06 32.47
N ASN A 258 -6.37 27.92 31.55
CA ASN A 258 -6.82 28.99 30.67
C ASN A 258 -8.35 28.99 30.57
N GLN A 259 -9.01 30.09 30.91
CA GLN A 259 -10.47 30.27 30.74
C GLN A 259 -11.37 29.13 31.29
N GLY A 260 -10.99 28.49 32.41
CA GLY A 260 -11.77 27.38 32.97
C GLY A 260 -11.35 26.00 32.47
N LEU A 261 -10.51 25.94 31.43
CA LEU A 261 -9.88 24.73 30.94
C LEU A 261 -8.57 24.49 31.68
N TRP A 262 -8.44 23.30 32.28
CA TRP A 262 -7.19 22.81 32.86
C TRP A 262 -6.46 21.96 31.84
N TYR A 263 -5.14 22.08 31.83
CA TYR A 263 -4.27 21.30 30.99
C TYR A 263 -3.13 20.73 31.83
N GLY A 264 -2.91 19.42 31.73
CA GLY A 264 -1.87 18.73 32.46
C GLY A 264 -0.93 17.95 31.55
N LYS A 265 0.36 18.27 31.59
CA LYS A 265 1.44 17.49 30.93
C LYS A 265 2.12 16.58 31.96
N LEU A 266 2.31 15.31 31.62
CA LEU A 266 2.99 14.38 32.53
C LEU A 266 4.47 14.79 32.73
N LYS A 267 4.90 14.92 34.00
CA LYS A 267 6.26 15.35 34.34
C LYS A 267 7.30 14.32 33.97
N GLY A 268 8.49 14.80 33.58
CA GLY A 268 9.61 13.96 33.14
C GLY A 268 9.43 13.41 31.73
N ARG A 269 8.37 13.83 31.03
CA ARG A 269 8.09 13.52 29.62
C ARG A 269 7.69 14.76 28.82
N GLU A 270 7.99 15.95 29.35
CA GLU A 270 7.71 17.20 28.68
C GLU A 270 8.50 17.26 27.36
N GLY A 271 7.80 17.30 26.22
CA GLY A 271 8.44 17.34 24.90
C GLY A 271 9.12 16.05 24.47
N GLU A 272 8.95 14.94 25.21
CA GLU A 272 9.44 13.63 24.78
C GLU A 272 8.55 13.06 23.67
N THR A 273 8.83 13.43 22.42
CA THR A 273 8.31 12.68 21.28
C THR A 273 8.95 11.27 21.25
N PRO A 274 8.18 10.19 21.05
CA PRO A 274 6.76 10.16 20.73
C PRO A 274 5.80 10.00 21.93
N HIS A 275 6.31 9.86 23.17
CA HIS A 275 5.53 9.51 24.36
C HIS A 275 4.80 10.67 25.04
N PHE A 276 4.48 11.72 24.27
CA PHE A 276 3.72 12.83 24.79
C PHE A 276 2.36 12.33 25.29
N ALA A 277 2.04 12.69 26.53
CA ALA A 277 0.80 12.31 27.19
C ALA A 277 0.29 13.47 28.06
N SER A 278 -0.99 13.79 27.89
CA SER A 278 -1.61 14.93 28.55
C SER A 278 -3.09 14.72 28.80
N PHE A 279 -3.65 15.56 29.66
CA PHE A 279 -5.09 15.67 29.83
C PHE A 279 -5.57 17.11 29.70
N TYR A 280 -6.82 17.27 29.30
CA TYR A 280 -7.58 18.51 29.37
C TYR A 280 -8.82 18.30 30.25
N TYR A 281 -9.17 19.26 31.09
CA TYR A 281 -10.42 19.20 31.84
C TYR A 281 -11.16 20.53 31.72
N ASP A 282 -12.34 20.47 31.12
CA ASP A 282 -13.22 21.61 30.92
C ASP A 282 -14.17 21.76 32.12
N GLU A 283 -14.00 22.84 32.91
CA GLU A 283 -14.87 23.11 34.06
C GLU A 283 -16.32 23.43 33.68
N GLN A 284 -16.57 23.91 32.47
CA GLN A 284 -17.91 24.28 32.00
C GLN A 284 -18.67 23.04 31.54
N ASP A 285 -18.02 22.19 30.74
CA ASP A 285 -18.63 20.98 30.21
C ASP A 285 -18.52 19.79 31.19
N GLU A 286 -17.75 19.95 32.28
CA GLU A 286 -17.44 18.91 33.26
C GLU A 286 -16.85 17.64 32.60
N MET A 287 -16.04 17.82 31.55
CA MET A 287 -15.44 16.73 30.77
C MET A 287 -13.92 16.70 30.93
N LEU A 288 -13.38 15.52 31.26
CA LEU A 288 -11.95 15.19 31.24
C LEU A 288 -11.63 14.45 29.95
N TYR A 289 -10.60 14.90 29.27
CA TYR A 289 -10.09 14.35 28.03
C TYR A 289 -8.66 13.89 28.26
N LEU A 290 -8.38 12.61 28.04
CA LEU A 290 -7.04 12.04 28.11
C LEU A 290 -6.51 11.85 26.69
N SER A 291 -5.25 12.16 26.44
CA SER A 291 -4.64 11.92 25.13
C SER A 291 -3.18 11.53 25.23
N ALA A 292 -2.74 10.63 24.36
CA ALA A 292 -1.32 10.33 24.15
C ALA A 292 -1.02 10.01 22.68
N LEU A 293 0.25 10.09 22.29
CA LEU A 293 0.73 9.77 20.93
C LEU A 293 1.34 8.35 20.80
N THR A 294 1.25 7.55 21.87
CA THR A 294 1.66 6.13 21.91
C THR A 294 0.86 5.43 23.01
N GLU A 295 0.57 4.15 22.84
CA GLU A 295 -0.05 3.31 23.89
C GLU A 295 0.74 3.37 25.20
N PHE A 296 2.08 3.27 25.12
CA PHE A 296 2.93 3.38 26.31
C PHE A 296 2.79 4.73 27.03
N GLY A 297 2.66 5.83 26.27
CA GLY A 297 2.37 7.14 26.83
C GLY A 297 1.00 7.15 27.54
N TYR A 298 0.01 6.55 26.90
CA TYR A 298 -1.35 6.41 27.41
C TYR A 298 -1.40 5.60 28.72
N GLU A 299 -0.77 4.42 28.76
CA GLU A 299 -0.67 3.60 29.97
C GLU A 299 -0.06 4.36 31.15
N LYS A 300 0.97 5.20 30.91
CA LYS A 300 1.57 6.01 31.98
C LYS A 300 0.66 7.12 32.44
N LEU A 301 -0.07 7.75 31.52
CA LEU A 301 -1.09 8.73 31.83
C LEU A 301 -2.16 8.10 32.73
N VAL A 302 -2.80 7.02 32.26
CA VAL A 302 -3.83 6.29 32.99
C VAL A 302 -3.32 5.83 34.35
N LYS A 303 -2.13 5.23 34.45
CA LYS A 303 -1.54 4.79 35.73
C LYS A 303 -1.42 5.91 36.79
N VAL A 304 -1.23 7.15 36.36
CA VAL A 304 -1.16 8.28 37.28
C VAL A 304 -2.54 8.81 37.58
N VAL A 305 -3.39 8.99 36.57
CA VAL A 305 -4.73 9.56 36.75
C VAL A 305 -5.66 8.60 37.51
N SER A 306 -5.51 7.29 37.31
CA SER A 306 -6.31 6.24 37.97
C SER A 306 -6.13 6.15 39.49
N LYS A 307 -5.11 6.83 40.03
CA LYS A 307 -4.94 7.00 41.50
C LYS A 307 -5.95 7.98 42.09
N PHE A 308 -6.58 8.79 41.25
CA PHE A 308 -7.47 9.88 41.64
C PHE A 308 -8.88 9.70 41.06
N LEU A 309 -9.02 8.92 39.99
CA LEU A 309 -10.25 8.75 39.23
C LEU A 309 -10.42 7.28 38.83
N GLU A 310 -11.66 6.81 38.69
CA GLU A 310 -11.95 5.52 38.06
C GLU A 310 -11.92 5.72 36.55
N ILE A 311 -10.93 5.13 35.89
CA ILE A 311 -10.63 5.27 34.46
C ILE A 311 -10.31 3.89 33.94
N ASP A 312 -10.74 3.59 32.72
CA ASP A 312 -10.39 2.34 32.04
C ASP A 312 -8.89 2.28 31.72
N GLY A 313 -8.33 1.07 31.67
CA GLY A 313 -6.94 0.84 31.26
C GLY A 313 -6.72 1.08 29.77
N GLU A 314 -7.75 0.82 28.96
CA GLU A 314 -7.71 0.89 27.50
C GLU A 314 -8.34 2.20 27.00
N PRO A 315 -7.75 2.86 25.99
CA PRO A 315 -8.34 4.08 25.44
C PRO A 315 -9.62 3.76 24.64
N GLU A 316 -10.64 4.62 24.72
CA GLU A 316 -11.82 4.60 23.86
C GLU A 316 -11.44 4.61 22.37
N TRP A 317 -10.39 5.36 22.04
CA TRP A 317 -9.86 5.43 20.68
C TRP A 317 -8.36 5.17 20.65
N LEU A 318 -7.95 4.20 19.83
CA LEU A 318 -6.57 3.97 19.41
C LEU A 318 -6.52 4.08 17.89
N ILE A 319 -6.01 5.20 17.37
CA ILE A 319 -6.13 5.50 15.94
C ILE A 319 -4.76 5.75 15.35
N SER A 320 -4.50 5.22 14.16
CA SER A 320 -3.31 5.57 13.39
C SER A 320 -3.25 7.08 13.10
N MET A 321 -2.05 7.65 13.16
CA MET A 321 -1.87 9.09 12.92
C MET A 321 -2.31 9.52 11.51
N SER A 322 -2.26 8.61 10.53
CA SER A 322 -2.68 8.86 9.15
C SER A 322 -4.20 9.02 9.03
N VAL A 323 -4.98 8.16 9.71
CA VAL A 323 -6.44 8.27 9.74
C VAL A 323 -6.87 9.51 10.51
N TYR A 324 -6.24 9.77 11.65
CA TYR A 324 -6.49 11.00 12.41
C TYR A 324 -6.25 12.26 11.55
N ALA A 325 -5.11 12.33 10.84
CA ALA A 325 -4.82 13.44 9.93
C ALA A 325 -5.85 13.54 8.80
N LEU A 326 -6.19 12.43 8.15
CA LEU A 326 -7.22 12.40 7.11
C LEU A 326 -8.56 12.98 7.63
N VAL A 327 -9.02 12.51 8.78
CA VAL A 327 -10.29 12.93 9.40
C VAL A 327 -10.29 14.41 9.77
N HIS A 328 -9.23 14.92 10.39
CA HIS A 328 -9.23 16.32 10.88
C HIS A 328 -8.76 17.35 9.86
N GLU A 329 -7.96 16.97 8.87
CA GLU A 329 -7.46 17.91 7.85
C GLU A 329 -8.34 17.93 6.61
N HIS A 330 -8.80 16.76 6.14
CA HIS A 330 -9.50 16.66 4.88
C HIS A 330 -11.02 16.69 5.05
N ILE A 331 -11.50 16.25 6.21
CA ILE A 331 -12.94 16.12 6.47
C ILE A 331 -13.42 17.22 7.42
N GLY A 332 -12.51 17.79 8.21
CA GLY A 332 -12.81 18.90 9.12
C GLY A 332 -13.69 18.47 10.29
N ALA A 333 -13.60 17.20 10.70
CA ALA A 333 -14.28 16.74 11.89
C ALA A 333 -13.82 17.57 13.10
N GLU A 334 -14.79 18.09 13.86
CA GLU A 334 -14.50 18.84 15.08
C GLU A 334 -13.81 17.93 16.09
N ASP A 335 -12.78 18.48 16.71
CA ASP A 335 -12.03 17.80 17.76
C ASP A 335 -11.71 18.77 18.88
N LYS A 336 -12.30 18.49 20.04
CA LYS A 336 -12.08 19.26 21.26
C LYS A 336 -10.62 19.24 21.67
N TYR A 337 -9.87 18.17 21.43
CA TYR A 337 -8.43 18.15 21.71
C TYR A 337 -7.69 19.17 20.86
N LYS A 338 -7.95 19.23 19.55
CA LYS A 338 -7.38 20.24 18.67
C LYS A 338 -7.76 21.66 19.11
N GLU A 339 -9.03 21.92 19.42
CA GLU A 339 -9.50 23.23 19.93
C GLU A 339 -8.78 23.62 21.22
N TYR A 340 -8.76 22.73 22.21
CA TYR A 340 -8.11 22.95 23.49
C TYR A 340 -6.61 23.13 23.36
N SER A 341 -5.95 22.33 22.53
CA SER A 341 -4.50 22.44 22.29
C SER A 341 -4.12 23.84 21.76
N GLN A 342 -5.00 24.49 20.98
CA GLN A 342 -4.73 25.82 20.45
C GLN A 342 -4.66 26.87 21.55
N LEU A 343 -5.56 26.80 22.53
CA LEU A 343 -5.62 27.73 23.68
C LEU A 343 -4.35 27.72 24.55
N PHE A 344 -3.53 26.67 24.47
CA PHE A 344 -2.25 26.58 25.19
C PHE A 344 -1.01 26.75 24.28
N ASN A 345 -1.19 26.73 22.95
CA ASN A 345 -0.10 26.78 21.97
C ASN A 345 0.00 28.11 21.17
N GLU A 346 -0.97 29.02 21.31
CA GLU A 346 -1.04 30.30 20.57
C GLU A 346 0.24 31.17 20.62
N LYS A 347 1.08 31.05 21.66
CA LYS A 347 2.32 31.86 21.78
C LYS A 347 3.53 31.32 21.00
N LYS A 348 3.47 30.13 20.42
CA LYS A 348 4.62 29.48 19.73
C LYS A 348 4.45 29.30 18.22
N ARG A 349 3.21 29.26 17.72
CA ARG A 349 2.91 28.79 16.35
C ARG A 349 3.47 29.68 15.24
N ASP A 350 3.40 30.99 15.35
CA ASP A 350 3.75 31.86 14.21
C ASP A 350 5.24 31.76 13.84
N SER A 351 6.14 31.71 14.83
CA SER A 351 7.58 31.58 14.56
C SER A 351 8.05 30.14 14.30
N GLU A 352 7.44 29.13 14.97
CA GLU A 352 7.84 27.72 14.79
C GLU A 352 7.28 27.14 13.47
N SER A 353 6.10 27.60 13.00
CA SER A 353 5.50 27.15 11.73
C SER A 353 6.29 27.62 10.50
N GLU A 354 6.67 28.90 10.45
CA GLU A 354 7.49 29.45 9.36
C GLU A 354 8.87 28.77 9.29
N LEU A 355 9.46 28.47 10.45
CA LEU A 355 10.74 27.77 10.54
C LEU A 355 10.60 26.31 10.06
N LEU A 356 9.56 25.59 10.47
CA LEU A 356 9.32 24.21 10.04
C LEU A 356 9.06 24.10 8.53
N GLU A 357 8.26 25.01 7.98
CA GLU A 357 8.03 25.08 6.54
C GLU A 357 9.35 25.35 5.78
N SER A 358 10.16 26.27 6.30
CA SER A 358 11.49 26.56 5.75
C SER A 358 12.44 25.36 5.81
N ILE A 359 12.43 24.60 6.91
CA ILE A 359 13.20 23.35 7.07
C ILE A 359 12.73 22.28 6.09
N ASN A 360 11.41 22.10 5.93
CA ASN A 360 10.85 21.11 5.01
C ASN A 360 11.20 21.43 3.55
N ASN A 361 11.05 22.69 3.14
CA ASN A 361 11.42 23.14 1.79
C ASN A 361 12.93 22.99 1.54
N ALA A 362 13.77 23.27 2.55
CA ALA A 362 15.21 23.04 2.45
C ALA A 362 15.56 21.55 2.32
N LEU A 363 14.90 20.68 3.08
CA LEU A 363 15.07 19.24 2.99
C LEU A 363 14.68 18.72 1.60
N GLU A 364 13.56 19.18 1.04
CA GLU A 364 13.09 18.80 -0.29
C GLU A 364 14.11 19.18 -1.37
N GLU A 365 14.61 20.42 -1.39
CA GLU A 365 15.63 20.83 -2.37
C GLU A 365 16.96 20.06 -2.19
N ILE A 366 17.38 19.79 -0.95
CA ILE A 366 18.59 18.98 -0.69
C ILE A 366 18.41 17.56 -1.23
N GLN A 367 17.25 16.94 -1.01
CA GLN A 367 16.94 15.62 -1.53
C GLN A 367 16.93 15.62 -3.06
N ASP A 368 16.32 16.62 -3.69
CA ASP A 368 16.28 16.77 -5.13
C ASP A 368 17.68 16.93 -5.75
N LEU A 369 18.53 17.77 -5.16
CA LEU A 369 19.90 17.97 -5.62
C LEU A 369 20.72 16.68 -5.46
N LYS A 370 20.60 15.99 -4.32
CA LYS A 370 21.24 14.68 -4.10
C LYS A 370 20.75 13.63 -5.10
N ASN A 371 19.44 13.57 -5.34
CA ASN A 371 18.84 12.60 -6.26
C ASN A 371 19.32 12.85 -7.70
N ASN A 372 19.54 14.09 -8.09
CA ASN A 372 20.08 14.42 -9.41
C ASN A 372 21.61 14.38 -9.50
N GLY A 373 22.30 13.91 -8.44
CA GLY A 373 23.77 13.88 -8.39
C GLY A 373 24.41 15.27 -8.46
N LYS A 374 23.65 16.32 -8.17
CA LYS A 374 24.11 17.71 -8.20
C LYS A 374 24.75 18.07 -6.86
N THR A 375 25.84 18.82 -6.91
CA THR A 375 26.40 19.42 -5.71
C THR A 375 25.52 20.60 -5.27
N PHE A 376 25.52 20.90 -3.98
CA PHE A 376 24.77 22.00 -3.41
C PHE A 376 25.61 22.79 -2.41
N ASP A 377 25.30 24.07 -2.29
CA ASP A 377 26.01 25.02 -1.43
C ASP A 377 25.16 25.31 -0.19
N ILE A 378 25.67 24.91 0.97
CA ILE A 378 24.98 25.03 2.27
C ILE A 378 24.59 26.49 2.54
N HIS A 379 25.46 27.44 2.23
CA HIS A 379 25.19 28.86 2.46
C HIS A 379 24.06 29.36 1.54
N LYS A 380 24.00 28.88 0.29
CA LYS A 380 22.90 29.27 -0.62
C LYS A 380 21.56 28.73 -0.17
N ILE A 381 21.50 27.48 0.29
CA ILE A 381 20.26 26.86 0.79
C ILE A 381 19.82 27.56 2.08
N ALA A 382 20.74 27.76 3.02
CA ALA A 382 20.49 28.51 4.27
C ALA A 382 19.89 29.89 3.99
N LYS A 383 20.51 30.65 3.07
CA LYS A 383 20.03 31.98 2.68
C LYS A 383 18.68 31.94 1.97
N LYS A 384 18.43 30.94 1.12
CA LYS A 384 17.19 30.82 0.32
C LYS A 384 15.98 30.56 1.22
N TYR A 385 16.13 29.70 2.23
CA TYR A 385 15.05 29.33 3.14
C TYR A 385 15.11 30.04 4.48
N ASN A 386 15.96 31.06 4.63
CA ASN A 386 16.09 31.82 5.87
C ASN A 386 16.32 30.94 7.13
N ILE A 387 17.12 29.89 6.97
CA ILE A 387 17.58 29.01 8.07
C ILE A 387 19.10 29.14 8.21
N SER A 388 19.63 28.75 9.37
CA SER A 388 21.07 28.78 9.63
C SER A 388 21.80 27.68 8.84
N GLU A 389 23.08 27.90 8.54
CA GLU A 389 23.92 26.85 7.94
C GLU A 389 24.03 25.60 8.82
N GLU A 390 23.92 25.75 10.14
CA GLU A 390 23.97 24.63 11.07
C GLU A 390 22.70 23.77 10.97
N GLU A 391 21.52 24.38 10.89
CA GLU A 391 20.27 23.65 10.63
C GLU A 391 20.33 22.90 9.30
N VAL A 392 20.87 23.51 8.24
CA VAL A 392 21.10 22.81 6.96
C VAL A 392 22.03 21.61 7.14
N ARG A 393 23.11 21.73 7.93
CA ARG A 393 24.00 20.61 8.25
C ARG A 393 23.31 19.51 9.03
N GLU A 394 22.44 19.86 9.98
CA GLU A 394 21.63 18.89 10.72
C GLU A 394 20.63 18.16 9.82
N ILE A 395 19.95 18.87 8.92
CA ILE A 395 19.06 18.29 7.91
C ILE A 395 19.84 17.28 7.04
N ILE A 396 21.03 17.67 6.54
CA ILE A 396 21.90 16.78 5.76
C ILE A 396 22.29 15.56 6.57
N LYS A 397 22.71 15.76 7.82
CA LYS A 397 23.13 14.68 8.72
C LYS A 397 21.97 13.73 9.06
N ALA A 398 20.76 14.25 9.29
CA ALA A 398 19.56 13.48 9.54
C ALA A 398 19.18 12.64 8.32
N SER A 399 19.13 13.28 7.13
CA SER A 399 18.93 12.61 5.84
C SER A 399 19.97 11.51 5.60
N ASP A 400 21.25 11.79 5.81
CA ASP A 400 22.32 10.81 5.66
C ASP A 400 22.26 9.72 6.74
N SER A 401 21.82 10.04 7.95
CA SER A 401 21.66 9.06 9.02
C SER A 401 20.54 8.07 8.72
N PHE A 402 19.45 8.54 8.10
CA PHE A 402 18.33 7.73 7.65
C PHE A 402 18.75 6.77 6.53
N LEU A 403 19.63 7.24 5.62
CA LEU A 403 20.28 6.39 4.63
C LEU A 403 21.25 5.40 5.29
N LYS A 404 21.99 5.81 6.33
CA LYS A 404 22.96 4.98 7.08
C LYS A 404 22.32 3.92 7.98
N THR A 405 21.16 4.18 8.57
CA THR A 405 20.43 3.18 9.37
C THR A 405 19.90 2.04 8.51
N LYS A 406 19.54 2.33 7.24
CA LYS A 406 19.26 1.29 6.23
C LYS A 406 20.53 0.61 5.67
N THR A 407 21.69 1.27 5.71
CA THR A 407 22.97 0.77 5.16
C THR A 407 24.01 0.41 6.23
N LYS A 408 23.59 -0.10 7.41
CA LYS A 408 24.53 -0.53 8.49
C LYS A 408 25.53 -1.61 8.04
N THR A 409 25.29 -2.21 6.89
CA THR A 409 26.19 -3.12 6.19
C THR A 409 27.21 -2.33 5.40
N LYS A 410 28.40 -2.15 5.98
CA LYS A 410 29.59 -1.70 5.23
C LYS A 410 29.92 -2.76 4.18
N ILE A 411 29.41 -2.59 2.97
CA ILE A 411 29.80 -3.41 1.83
C ILE A 411 31.06 -2.81 1.24
N ASN A 412 32.03 -3.67 0.96
CA ASN A 412 33.24 -3.25 0.27
C ASN A 412 32.85 -2.67 -1.11
N PRO A 413 33.50 -1.58 -1.58
CA PRO A 413 33.20 -1.04 -2.89
C PRO A 413 33.27 -2.13 -3.97
N ILE A 414 32.15 -2.37 -4.66
CA ILE A 414 32.04 -3.38 -5.71
C ILE A 414 32.92 -2.98 -6.89
N LYS A 415 33.90 -3.83 -7.24
CA LYS A 415 34.87 -3.56 -8.32
C LYS A 415 34.42 -4.19 -9.63
N GLY A 416 34.48 -3.44 -10.73
CA GLY A 416 34.12 -3.90 -12.08
C GLY A 416 32.85 -3.22 -12.60
N GLY A 417 32.07 -3.89 -13.46
CA GLY A 417 30.89 -3.30 -14.08
C GLY A 417 31.21 -2.50 -15.34
N PHE A 418 30.26 -1.70 -15.80
CA PHE A 418 30.37 -0.94 -17.05
C PHE A 418 31.21 0.32 -16.87
N LEU A 419 32.22 0.49 -17.71
CA LEU A 419 33.09 1.66 -17.68
C LEU A 419 32.31 2.91 -18.09
N GLY A 420 32.27 3.92 -17.21
CA GLY A 420 31.62 5.21 -17.49
C GLY A 420 30.09 5.18 -17.44
N PHE A 421 29.49 4.07 -17.01
CA PHE A 421 28.05 4.01 -16.81
C PHE A 421 27.61 4.92 -15.67
N VAL A 422 26.57 5.71 -15.93
CA VAL A 422 25.92 6.56 -14.94
C VAL A 422 24.63 5.85 -14.52
N PRO A 423 24.51 5.41 -13.26
CA PRO A 423 23.28 4.78 -12.79
C PRO A 423 22.12 5.79 -12.84
N PRO A 424 20.87 5.32 -12.97
CA PRO A 424 19.71 6.22 -13.01
C PRO A 424 19.62 7.00 -11.69
N PRO A 425 18.98 8.17 -11.64
CA PRO A 425 18.82 8.93 -10.40
C PRO A 425 17.97 8.14 -9.38
N PRO A 426 18.09 8.39 -8.07
CA PRO A 426 17.33 7.67 -7.03
C PRO A 426 15.81 7.71 -7.23
N SER A 427 15.24 8.78 -7.78
CA SER A 427 13.80 8.86 -8.12
C SER A 427 13.35 7.78 -9.10
N VAL A 428 14.21 7.42 -10.06
CA VAL A 428 13.97 6.27 -10.95
C VAL A 428 14.28 4.96 -10.23
N ARG A 429 15.28 4.93 -9.35
CA ARG A 429 15.64 3.70 -8.61
C ARG A 429 14.53 3.19 -7.70
N THR A 430 13.77 4.10 -7.11
CA THR A 430 12.61 3.74 -6.28
C THR A 430 11.47 3.12 -7.07
N LEU A 431 11.51 3.15 -8.41
CA LEU A 431 10.52 2.47 -9.25
C LEU A 431 10.87 0.99 -9.48
N PHE A 432 12.11 0.57 -9.20
CA PHE A 432 12.54 -0.81 -9.44
C PHE A 432 12.05 -1.80 -8.39
N ASP A 433 11.40 -1.33 -7.33
CA ASP A 433 10.78 -2.18 -6.31
C ASP A 433 9.34 -2.60 -6.65
N ARG A 434 8.81 -2.07 -7.75
CA ARG A 434 7.44 -2.33 -8.24
C ARG A 434 7.45 -3.35 -9.36
N ALA A 435 6.30 -3.93 -9.66
CA ALA A 435 6.19 -4.84 -10.78
C ALA A 435 6.45 -4.11 -12.11
N LEU A 436 7.07 -4.82 -13.08
CA LEU A 436 7.51 -4.27 -14.36
C LEU A 436 6.44 -3.41 -15.08
N PHE A 437 5.17 -3.80 -14.94
CA PHE A 437 4.01 -3.26 -15.64
C PHE A 437 3.20 -2.20 -14.86
N GLU A 438 3.52 -1.97 -13.58
CA GLU A 438 2.73 -1.04 -12.73
C GLU A 438 3.14 0.42 -12.92
N GLU A 439 4.30 0.68 -13.51
CA GLU A 439 4.85 2.04 -13.64
C GLU A 439 5.02 2.48 -15.10
N ASN A 440 4.80 3.77 -15.33
CA ASN A 440 5.10 4.46 -16.59
C ASN A 440 6.61 4.56 -16.88
N PHE A 441 7.46 3.69 -16.33
CA PHE A 441 8.90 3.70 -16.64
C PHE A 441 9.20 2.98 -17.96
N LEU A 442 8.44 1.92 -18.26
CA LEU A 442 8.58 1.11 -19.47
C LEU A 442 7.35 1.28 -20.37
N TYR A 443 7.59 1.42 -21.67
CA TYR A 443 6.56 1.35 -22.69
C TYR A 443 6.57 -0.03 -23.35
N TYR A 444 5.41 -0.71 -23.34
CA TYR A 444 5.24 -2.03 -23.94
C TYR A 444 4.61 -1.95 -25.32
N ASN A 445 5.33 -2.37 -26.34
CA ASN A 445 4.82 -2.47 -27.69
C ASN A 445 3.92 -3.70 -27.86
N ARG A 446 2.63 -3.47 -28.11
CA ARG A 446 1.61 -4.50 -28.36
C ARG A 446 1.28 -4.67 -29.85
N SER A 447 2.28 -4.54 -30.73
CA SER A 447 2.08 -4.85 -32.14
C SER A 447 1.76 -6.34 -32.34
N LEU A 448 0.97 -6.67 -33.35
CA LEU A 448 0.61 -8.06 -33.68
C LEU A 448 1.85 -8.98 -33.83
N LYS A 449 2.95 -8.44 -34.37
CA LYS A 449 4.22 -9.17 -34.50
C LYS A 449 4.75 -9.60 -33.13
N ILE A 450 4.73 -8.68 -32.15
CA ILE A 450 5.22 -8.92 -30.79
C ILE A 450 4.30 -9.88 -30.05
N ASP A 451 2.99 -9.71 -30.14
CA ASP A 451 2.02 -10.63 -29.52
C ASP A 451 2.20 -12.07 -30.04
N LEU A 452 2.41 -12.26 -31.35
CA LEU A 452 2.69 -13.58 -31.93
C LEU A 452 4.03 -14.18 -31.45
N GLN A 453 5.05 -13.34 -31.23
CA GLN A 453 6.32 -13.80 -30.66
C GLN A 453 6.16 -14.19 -29.19
N ILE A 454 5.41 -13.41 -28.40
CA ILE A 454 5.05 -13.72 -27.01
C ILE A 454 4.31 -15.05 -26.93
N GLU A 455 3.28 -15.26 -27.75
CA GLU A 455 2.52 -16.52 -27.78
C GLU A 455 3.44 -17.71 -28.12
N ALA A 456 4.33 -17.55 -29.10
CA ALA A 456 5.29 -18.59 -29.46
C ALA A 456 6.27 -18.91 -28.31
N ILE A 457 6.74 -17.91 -27.59
CA ILE A 457 7.62 -18.07 -26.41
C ILE A 457 6.85 -18.78 -25.28
N ILE A 458 5.66 -18.30 -24.92
CA ILE A 458 4.82 -18.91 -23.86
C ILE A 458 4.52 -20.37 -24.21
N LYS A 459 4.17 -20.66 -25.46
CA LYS A 459 3.90 -22.04 -25.91
C LYS A 459 5.13 -22.93 -25.79
N LYS A 460 6.30 -22.43 -26.22
CA LYS A 460 7.58 -23.14 -26.11
C LYS A 460 7.93 -23.43 -24.64
N GLU A 461 7.62 -22.50 -23.74
CA GLU A 461 7.94 -22.57 -22.31
C GLU A 461 6.73 -22.97 -21.44
N SER A 462 5.69 -23.53 -22.04
CA SER A 462 4.38 -23.82 -21.41
C SER A 462 4.49 -24.57 -20.09
N ARG A 463 5.34 -25.61 -20.01
CA ARG A 463 5.56 -26.34 -18.76
C ARG A 463 6.04 -25.45 -17.62
N MET A 464 6.98 -24.54 -17.90
CA MET A 464 7.52 -23.63 -16.88
C MET A 464 6.48 -22.58 -16.46
N VAL A 465 5.65 -22.12 -17.41
CA VAL A 465 4.53 -21.20 -17.15
C VAL A 465 3.45 -21.86 -16.29
N GLU A 466 3.07 -23.09 -16.63
CA GLU A 466 2.09 -23.90 -15.89
C GLU A 466 2.61 -24.26 -14.48
N ASP A 467 3.88 -24.66 -14.35
CA ASP A 467 4.50 -24.97 -13.06
C ASP A 467 4.54 -23.74 -12.13
N ALA A 468 4.68 -22.56 -12.73
CA ALA A 468 4.57 -21.27 -12.06
C ALA A 468 3.11 -20.82 -11.84
N GLY A 469 2.12 -21.61 -12.20
CA GLY A 469 0.70 -21.36 -11.91
C GLY A 469 0.09 -20.22 -12.71
N PHE A 470 0.69 -19.84 -13.85
CA PHE A 470 0.14 -18.80 -14.71
C PHE A 470 -0.67 -19.42 -15.86
N ALA A 471 -1.76 -18.76 -16.22
CA ALA A 471 -2.47 -19.06 -17.46
C ALA A 471 -1.82 -18.33 -18.65
N VAL A 472 -2.00 -18.87 -19.85
CA VAL A 472 -1.37 -18.39 -21.10
C VAL A 472 -1.81 -16.97 -21.48
N ASP A 473 -2.91 -16.49 -20.93
CA ASP A 473 -3.51 -15.18 -21.16
C ASP A 473 -2.97 -14.06 -20.25
N HIS A 474 -2.11 -14.39 -19.29
CA HIS A 474 -1.49 -13.38 -18.41
C HIS A 474 -0.51 -12.51 -19.20
N GLU A 475 -0.30 -11.27 -18.72
CA GLU A 475 0.71 -10.39 -19.33
C GLU A 475 2.10 -11.02 -19.28
N PHE A 476 2.82 -10.95 -20.40
CA PHE A 476 4.11 -11.62 -20.55
C PHE A 476 5.13 -11.19 -19.49
N ALA A 477 5.13 -9.92 -19.08
CA ALA A 477 5.96 -9.42 -17.99
C ALA A 477 5.61 -10.06 -16.63
N VAL A 478 4.33 -10.21 -16.31
CA VAL A 478 3.83 -10.89 -15.10
C VAL A 478 4.30 -12.34 -15.08
N ILE A 479 4.22 -13.03 -16.23
CA ILE A 479 4.67 -14.43 -16.34
C ILE A 479 6.17 -14.54 -16.04
N ILE A 480 7.00 -13.69 -16.65
CA ILE A 480 8.45 -13.69 -16.41
C ILE A 480 8.76 -13.42 -14.95
N GLN A 481 8.16 -12.37 -14.38
CA GLN A 481 8.36 -11.99 -13.00
C GLN A 481 7.96 -13.13 -12.06
N GLY A 482 6.75 -13.69 -12.20
CA GLY A 482 6.29 -14.75 -11.32
C GLY A 482 7.07 -16.07 -11.46
N ILE A 483 7.61 -16.36 -12.65
CA ILE A 483 8.54 -17.48 -12.82
C ILE A 483 9.84 -17.21 -12.07
N LEU A 484 10.37 -16.00 -12.15
CA LEU A 484 11.54 -15.62 -11.38
C LEU A 484 11.23 -15.68 -9.89
N ASP A 485 10.17 -15.08 -9.38
CA ASP A 485 9.81 -15.08 -7.96
C ASP A 485 9.70 -16.50 -7.37
N ARG A 486 9.17 -17.45 -8.15
CA ARG A 486 8.99 -18.84 -7.70
C ARG A 486 10.24 -19.70 -7.78
N ASN A 487 11.14 -19.41 -8.72
CA ASN A 487 12.28 -20.28 -8.98
C ASN A 487 13.61 -19.65 -8.51
N SER A 488 13.63 -18.34 -8.28
CA SER A 488 14.80 -17.54 -7.92
C SER A 488 15.38 -17.95 -6.57
N PRO A 489 16.72 -18.00 -6.45
CA PRO A 489 17.38 -18.15 -5.16
C PRO A 489 17.38 -16.85 -4.35
N PHE A 490 16.86 -15.75 -4.92
CA PHE A 490 16.65 -14.48 -4.24
C PHE A 490 15.26 -14.43 -3.62
N ASN A 491 15.07 -13.59 -2.60
CA ASN A 491 13.71 -13.36 -2.11
C ASN A 491 12.87 -12.62 -3.20
N PRO A 492 11.53 -12.67 -3.15
CA PRO A 492 10.69 -12.07 -4.21
C PRO A 492 10.93 -10.56 -4.41
N VAL A 493 11.11 -9.80 -3.31
CA VAL A 493 11.36 -8.36 -3.38
C VAL A 493 12.70 -8.05 -4.06
N ASP A 494 13.76 -8.79 -3.70
CA ASP A 494 15.07 -8.68 -4.34
C ASP A 494 14.98 -9.03 -5.83
N THR A 495 14.16 -10.04 -6.17
CA THR A 495 13.97 -10.50 -7.55
C THR A 495 13.42 -9.39 -8.44
N LEU A 496 12.52 -8.54 -7.92
CA LEU A 496 12.02 -7.35 -8.62
C LEU A 496 13.13 -6.35 -8.94
N TYR A 497 13.91 -5.93 -7.93
CA TYR A 497 15.03 -5.00 -8.15
C TYR A 497 16.03 -5.56 -9.16
N ILE A 498 16.36 -6.85 -9.04
CA ILE A 498 17.32 -7.53 -9.93
C ILE A 498 16.76 -7.57 -11.37
N LEU A 499 15.49 -7.93 -11.54
CA LEU A 499 14.84 -7.99 -12.85
C LEU A 499 14.74 -6.63 -13.51
N ASN A 500 14.13 -5.68 -12.83
CA ASN A 500 13.85 -4.36 -13.38
C ASN A 500 15.14 -3.64 -13.74
N TYR A 501 16.15 -3.71 -12.87
CA TYR A 501 17.44 -3.11 -13.17
C TYR A 501 18.20 -3.85 -14.26
N SER A 502 18.08 -5.19 -14.35
CA SER A 502 18.65 -5.95 -15.48
C SER A 502 18.05 -5.52 -16.81
N ILE A 503 16.72 -5.38 -16.89
CA ILE A 503 16.04 -4.89 -18.10
C ILE A 503 16.51 -3.46 -18.43
N TYR A 504 16.59 -2.57 -17.44
CA TYR A 504 17.13 -1.22 -17.65
C TYR A 504 18.56 -1.23 -18.21
N LEU A 505 19.46 -2.03 -17.62
CA LEU A 505 20.83 -2.16 -18.09
C LEU A 505 20.90 -2.75 -19.51
N LEU A 506 20.05 -3.73 -19.84
CA LEU A 506 19.98 -4.28 -21.19
C LEU A 506 19.47 -3.26 -22.20
N LEU A 507 18.51 -2.41 -21.83
CA LEU A 507 18.00 -1.35 -22.70
C LEU A 507 19.04 -0.25 -22.94
N LYS A 508 19.80 0.16 -21.91
CA LYS A 508 20.84 1.20 -22.04
C LYS A 508 22.16 0.70 -22.64
N HIS A 509 22.60 -0.51 -22.28
CA HIS A 509 23.94 -1.04 -22.60
C HIS A 509 23.94 -2.39 -23.34
N GLY A 510 22.82 -3.10 -23.36
CA GLY A 510 22.72 -4.47 -23.88
C GLY A 510 22.67 -4.60 -25.39
N ARG A 511 23.09 -3.60 -26.18
CA ARG A 511 23.20 -3.79 -27.65
C ARG A 511 24.45 -4.59 -28.03
N ASN A 512 25.47 -4.60 -27.18
CA ASN A 512 26.70 -5.33 -27.36
C ASN A 512 26.81 -6.47 -26.35
N PHE A 513 27.60 -7.49 -26.69
CA PHE A 513 27.92 -8.57 -25.77
C PHE A 513 28.87 -8.06 -24.68
N GLU A 514 28.38 -8.07 -23.45
CA GLU A 514 29.14 -7.70 -22.25
C GLU A 514 29.12 -8.84 -21.25
N LYS A 515 30.08 -8.91 -20.33
CA LYS A 515 30.10 -10.00 -19.35
C LYS A 515 28.86 -9.95 -18.48
N SER A 516 28.20 -11.09 -18.29
CA SER A 516 27.06 -11.25 -17.37
C SER A 516 27.38 -10.76 -15.95
N THR A 517 28.62 -10.96 -15.50
CA THR A 517 29.11 -10.47 -14.21
C THR A 517 29.20 -8.94 -14.12
N ASP A 518 29.36 -8.22 -15.22
CA ASP A 518 29.37 -6.75 -15.20
C ASP A 518 27.94 -6.19 -14.98
N TYR A 519 26.90 -6.82 -15.54
CA TYR A 519 25.50 -6.49 -15.21
C TYR A 519 25.20 -6.70 -13.72
N ALA A 520 25.58 -7.86 -13.19
CA ALA A 520 25.39 -8.20 -11.78
C ALA A 520 26.11 -7.22 -10.85
N LYS A 521 27.31 -6.78 -11.22
CA LYS A 521 28.06 -5.78 -10.45
C LYS A 521 27.42 -4.41 -10.47
N GLU A 522 26.83 -3.99 -11.59
CA GLU A 522 26.08 -2.74 -11.63
C GLU A 522 24.84 -2.78 -10.72
N ILE A 523 24.16 -3.92 -10.64
CA ILE A 523 23.07 -4.14 -9.66
C ILE A 523 23.61 -3.97 -8.24
N LEU A 524 24.71 -4.66 -7.90
CA LEU A 524 25.29 -4.60 -6.55
C LEU A 524 25.84 -3.23 -6.16
N LYS A 525 26.35 -2.43 -7.11
CA LYS A 525 26.77 -1.05 -6.82
C LYS A 525 25.63 -0.18 -6.32
N ILE A 526 24.40 -0.46 -6.74
CA ILE A 526 23.22 0.33 -6.39
C ILE A 526 22.47 -0.30 -5.21
N PHE A 527 22.21 -1.60 -5.28
CA PHE A 527 21.32 -2.32 -4.38
C PHE A 527 22.04 -3.28 -3.45
N GLY A 528 23.37 -3.39 -3.54
CA GLY A 528 24.14 -4.36 -2.76
C GLY A 528 23.88 -4.25 -1.26
N HIS A 529 23.62 -3.04 -0.75
CA HIS A 529 23.37 -2.77 0.66
C HIS A 529 22.22 -3.57 1.29
N PHE A 530 21.22 -3.98 0.50
CA PHE A 530 20.17 -4.90 0.93
C PHE A 530 20.21 -6.27 0.24
N LEU A 531 20.79 -6.37 -0.97
CA LEU A 531 20.90 -7.65 -1.69
C LEU A 531 21.97 -8.60 -1.12
N LEU A 532 22.96 -8.07 -0.38
CA LEU A 532 24.03 -8.87 0.20
C LEU A 532 23.83 -9.06 1.71
N ASP A 533 23.84 -10.31 2.17
CA ASP A 533 23.93 -10.61 3.61
C ASP A 533 25.36 -10.31 4.08
N PRO A 534 25.56 -9.31 4.95
CA PRO A 534 26.89 -8.93 5.46
C PRO A 534 27.56 -10.03 6.28
N LYS A 535 26.81 -11.02 6.74
CA LYS A 535 27.33 -12.15 7.54
C LYS A 535 27.98 -13.20 6.66
N ILE A 536 27.78 -13.16 5.35
CA ILE A 536 28.34 -14.10 4.39
C ILE A 536 29.60 -13.47 3.79
N GLU A 537 30.77 -14.01 4.12
CA GLU A 537 32.08 -13.50 3.66
C GLU A 537 32.19 -13.46 2.13
N GLU A 538 31.52 -14.38 1.44
CA GLU A 538 31.48 -14.51 -0.02
C GLU A 538 30.16 -14.03 -0.65
N ALA A 539 29.39 -13.16 0.03
CA ALA A 539 28.06 -12.73 -0.45
C ALA A 539 28.08 -12.18 -1.88
N GLU A 540 29.12 -11.42 -2.25
CA GLU A 540 29.26 -10.91 -3.63
C GLU A 540 29.38 -12.06 -4.63
N ASN A 541 30.26 -13.04 -4.38
CA ASN A 541 30.46 -14.17 -5.29
C ASN A 541 29.21 -15.05 -5.38
N ASP A 542 28.54 -15.29 -4.26
CA ASP A 542 27.27 -16.01 -4.20
C ASP A 542 26.19 -15.30 -5.04
N PHE A 543 26.06 -13.97 -4.93
CA PHE A 543 25.16 -13.19 -5.76
C PHE A 543 25.51 -13.29 -7.25
N LEU A 544 26.78 -13.11 -7.62
CA LEU A 544 27.23 -13.20 -9.02
C LEU A 544 26.93 -14.59 -9.60
N GLU A 545 27.16 -15.64 -8.81
CA GLU A 545 26.89 -17.01 -9.20
C GLU A 545 25.39 -17.25 -9.41
N LYS A 546 24.56 -16.87 -8.43
CA LYS A 546 23.09 -16.95 -8.55
C LYS A 546 22.58 -16.18 -9.77
N TYR A 547 23.02 -14.95 -9.96
CA TYR A 547 22.63 -14.14 -11.11
C TYR A 547 23.00 -14.82 -12.45
N CYS A 548 24.25 -15.27 -12.60
CA CYS A 548 24.71 -15.84 -13.88
C CYS A 548 24.19 -17.27 -14.13
N LYS A 549 24.04 -18.09 -13.09
CA LYS A 549 23.63 -19.49 -13.21
C LYS A 549 22.12 -19.68 -13.28
N PHE A 550 21.35 -18.74 -12.73
CA PHE A 550 19.91 -18.90 -12.59
C PHE A 550 19.14 -17.81 -13.34
N PHE A 551 19.46 -16.54 -13.10
CA PHE A 551 18.69 -15.42 -13.62
C PHE A 551 18.80 -15.31 -15.15
N ILE A 552 20.04 -15.31 -15.67
CA ILE A 552 20.31 -15.19 -17.10
C ILE A 552 19.69 -16.32 -17.95
N PRO A 553 19.81 -17.61 -17.58
CA PRO A 553 19.15 -18.70 -18.31
C PRO A 553 17.63 -18.54 -18.44
N ILE A 554 16.95 -18.01 -17.42
CA ILE A 554 15.50 -17.79 -17.50
C ILE A 554 15.20 -16.69 -18.52
N LEU A 555 15.92 -15.56 -18.45
CA LEU A 555 15.78 -14.49 -19.44
C LEU A 555 16.09 -14.97 -20.87
N GLU A 556 17.06 -15.86 -21.03
CA GLU A 556 17.40 -16.46 -22.33
C GLU A 556 16.27 -17.33 -22.88
N ARG A 557 15.63 -18.16 -22.02
CA ARG A 557 14.47 -18.98 -22.42
C ARG A 557 13.29 -18.13 -22.90
N PHE A 558 13.09 -16.98 -22.27
CA PHE A 558 12.08 -15.99 -22.65
C PHE A 558 12.52 -15.06 -23.78
N ASN A 559 13.65 -15.35 -24.44
CA ASN A 559 14.19 -14.57 -25.53
C ASN A 559 14.38 -13.09 -25.17
N ILE A 560 14.67 -12.76 -23.92
CA ILE A 560 14.99 -11.41 -23.45
C ILE A 560 16.48 -11.10 -23.66
N VAL A 561 17.33 -12.10 -23.44
CA VAL A 561 18.77 -12.01 -23.64
C VAL A 561 19.28 -13.06 -24.62
N ILE A 562 20.37 -12.74 -25.30
CA ILE A 562 21.16 -13.67 -26.10
C ILE A 562 22.47 -13.88 -25.37
N ARG A 563 22.85 -15.15 -25.18
CA ARG A 563 24.07 -15.56 -24.49
C ARG A 563 25.13 -16.04 -25.48
N ASP A 564 26.34 -15.51 -25.35
CA ASP A 564 27.54 -16.02 -26.03
C ASP A 564 28.33 -16.90 -25.06
N VAL A 565 28.06 -18.21 -25.13
CA VAL A 565 28.75 -19.22 -24.33
C VAL A 565 30.11 -19.50 -24.98
N LYS A 566 31.18 -19.09 -24.31
CA LYS A 566 32.54 -19.38 -24.79
C LYS A 566 32.77 -20.89 -24.87
N LYS A 567 32.99 -21.39 -26.08
CA LYS A 567 33.29 -22.81 -26.33
C LYS A 567 34.39 -23.30 -25.37
N GLY A 568 34.04 -24.28 -24.52
CA GLY A 568 34.96 -24.90 -23.56
C GLY A 568 34.93 -24.33 -22.14
N SER A 569 34.16 -23.28 -21.85
CA SER A 569 33.93 -22.83 -20.47
C SER A 569 32.59 -23.37 -19.95
N ASN A 570 32.63 -24.20 -18.91
CA ASN A 570 31.43 -24.60 -18.16
C ASN A 570 31.10 -23.61 -17.03
N ASN A 571 31.73 -22.44 -16.99
CA ASN A 571 31.54 -21.46 -15.93
C ASN A 571 30.69 -20.27 -16.44
N PRO A 572 29.40 -20.18 -16.05
CA PRO A 572 28.49 -19.10 -16.43
C PRO A 572 28.99 -17.69 -16.15
N LEU A 573 29.89 -17.52 -15.18
CA LEU A 573 30.49 -16.22 -14.83
C LEU A 573 31.33 -15.62 -15.97
N ASN A 574 31.75 -16.45 -16.94
CA ASN A 574 32.55 -16.02 -18.09
C ASN A 574 31.72 -15.70 -19.33
N ASP A 575 30.41 -15.92 -19.27
CA ASP A 575 29.55 -15.72 -20.43
C ASP A 575 29.29 -14.25 -20.66
N CYS A 576 29.23 -13.90 -21.94
CA CYS A 576 28.78 -12.59 -22.36
C CYS A 576 27.30 -12.65 -22.73
N ILE A 577 26.56 -11.59 -22.44
CA ILE A 577 25.15 -11.45 -22.78
C ILE A 577 24.91 -10.11 -23.47
N LYS A 578 23.86 -10.09 -24.29
CA LYS A 578 23.26 -8.87 -24.83
C LYS A 578 21.73 -8.99 -24.81
N GLY A 579 21.02 -7.88 -24.90
CA GLY A 579 19.59 -7.87 -25.16
C GLY A 579 19.27 -8.50 -26.51
N SER A 580 18.17 -9.23 -26.60
CA SER A 580 17.67 -9.76 -27.86
C SER A 580 16.99 -8.67 -28.70
N ASP A 581 16.84 -8.92 -30.00
CA ASP A 581 16.06 -8.01 -30.85
C ASP A 581 14.60 -7.93 -30.38
N PHE A 582 14.05 -9.04 -29.85
CA PHE A 582 12.71 -9.07 -29.27
C PHE A 582 12.57 -8.10 -28.09
N LEU A 583 13.54 -8.05 -27.16
CA LEU A 583 13.49 -7.14 -26.02
C LEU A 583 13.37 -5.68 -26.49
N PHE A 584 14.19 -5.27 -27.47
CA PHE A 584 14.20 -3.89 -27.97
C PHE A 584 12.98 -3.54 -28.82
N GLU A 585 12.30 -4.53 -29.41
CA GLU A 585 11.03 -4.31 -30.10
C GLU A 585 9.84 -4.31 -29.13
N TRP A 586 9.94 -5.06 -28.03
CA TRP A 586 8.88 -5.25 -27.05
C TRP A 586 8.82 -4.13 -26.02
N ILE A 587 9.98 -3.67 -25.51
CA ILE A 587 10.06 -2.70 -24.42
C ILE A 587 10.93 -1.50 -24.84
N GLU A 588 10.44 -0.31 -24.53
CA GLU A 588 11.19 0.93 -24.62
C GLU A 588 11.21 1.65 -23.26
N LEU A 589 12.28 2.40 -22.98
CA LEU A 589 12.31 3.32 -21.84
C LEU A 589 11.51 4.57 -22.20
N GLN A 590 10.67 5.07 -21.30
CA GLN A 590 10.08 6.39 -21.52
C GLN A 590 11.17 7.46 -21.61
N SER A 591 11.01 8.41 -22.54
CA SER A 591 12.05 9.35 -22.99
C SER A 591 12.64 10.25 -21.90
N ASP A 592 11.99 10.31 -20.74
CA ASP A 592 12.33 11.20 -19.63
C ASP A 592 13.29 10.55 -18.61
N TYR A 593 13.78 9.32 -18.85
CA TYR A 593 14.58 8.53 -17.90
C TYR A 593 15.93 7.98 -18.40
#